data_AF-A0A9J6FZ70-F1
#
_entry.id   AF-A0A9J6FZ70-F1
#
_cell.length_a   1.000
_cell.length_b   1.000
_cell.length_c   1.000
_cell.angle_alpha   90.00
_cell.angle_beta   90.00
_cell.angle_gamma   90.00
#
_symmetry.space_group_name_H-M   'P 1'
#
loop_
_entity.id
_entity.type
_entity.pdbx_description
1 polymer ?
#
loop_
_entity_poly.entity_id
_entity_poly.type
_entity_poly.pdbx_seq_one_letter_code
_entity_poly.pdbx_strand_id
1 'polypeptide(L)'
;MVGLTAVLCDRLGRKPLLLFSSLGTCASLGVLGLSFHLKATAGATFTDSFGWLPLAALCSYIIVYSMGLGPLPWVLLGEMIPLKVKGFATGICTAMLFGEGFVVAKTYNELTAAIGTAATYWMYSASLALGFILTLLFVPETKGRDLDEIEYLFGKPKSPSRCSPV
;
A
#
# COMPACT_ATOMS: atom_id res chain seq x y z
N MET A 1 -0.01 -9.09 15.49
CA MET A 1 -0.37 -7.95 14.60
C MET A 1 -1.44 -8.33 13.59
N VAL A 2 -1.30 -9.43 12.82
CA VAL A 2 -2.26 -9.86 11.77
C VAL A 2 -3.71 -10.04 12.26
N GLY A 3 -3.93 -10.55 13.48
CA GLY A 3 -5.29 -10.71 14.04
C GLY A 3 -6.01 -9.38 14.30
N LEU A 4 -5.27 -8.32 14.68
CA LEU A 4 -5.85 -6.98 14.85
C LEU A 4 -6.25 -6.42 13.48
N THR A 5 -5.39 -6.63 12.49
CA THR A 5 -5.61 -6.24 11.10
C THR A 5 -6.86 -6.89 10.51
N ALA A 6 -7.06 -8.18 10.77
CA ALA A 6 -8.25 -8.90 10.32
C ALA A 6 -9.53 -8.31 10.94
N VAL A 7 -9.54 -8.07 12.25
CA VAL A 7 -10.71 -7.49 12.95
C VAL A 7 -11.01 -6.06 12.46
N LEU A 8 -9.99 -5.23 12.25
CA LEU A 8 -10.14 -3.89 11.68
C LEU A 8 -10.61 -3.93 10.22
N CYS A 9 -10.12 -4.88 9.43
CA CYS A 9 -10.53 -5.09 8.04
C CYS A 9 -12.01 -5.49 7.95
N ASP A 10 -12.45 -6.40 8.81
CA ASP A 10 -13.85 -6.83 8.88
C ASP A 10 -14.77 -5.68 9.32
N ARG A 11 -14.31 -4.82 10.24
CA ARG A 11 -15.09 -3.68 10.77
C ARG A 11 -15.13 -2.48 9.82
N LEU A 12 -14.02 -2.09 9.18
CA LEU A 12 -13.92 -0.86 8.36
C LEU A 12 -14.06 -1.10 6.86
N GLY A 13 -13.76 -2.30 6.36
CA GLY A 13 -13.70 -2.57 4.92
C GLY A 13 -12.29 -2.46 4.35
N ARG A 14 -12.10 -3.11 3.20
CA ARG A 14 -10.76 -3.36 2.61
C ARG A 14 -10.18 -2.10 1.96
N LYS A 15 -10.98 -1.33 1.20
CA LYS A 15 -10.56 -0.08 0.55
C LYS A 15 -10.16 1.03 1.55
N PRO A 16 -10.99 1.43 2.54
CA PRO A 16 -10.62 2.50 3.47
C PRO A 16 -9.40 2.14 4.32
N LEU A 17 -9.22 0.86 4.66
CA LEU A 17 -8.02 0.40 5.39
C LEU A 17 -6.75 0.48 4.53
N LEU A 18 -6.84 0.13 3.23
CA LEU A 18 -5.72 0.28 2.30
C LEU A 18 -5.34 1.75 2.09
N LEU A 19 -6.35 2.63 2.01
CA LEU A 19 -6.16 4.08 1.87
C LEU A 19 -5.54 4.69 3.13
N PHE A 20 -6.06 4.35 4.31
CA PHE A 20 -5.53 4.86 5.58
C PHE A 20 -4.07 4.43 5.78
N SER A 21 -3.77 3.16 5.50
CA SER A 21 -2.39 2.65 5.61
C SER A 21 -1.44 3.25 4.58
N SER A 22 -1.89 3.47 3.35
CA SER A 22 -1.11 4.15 2.31
C SER A 22 -0.82 5.61 2.70
N LEU A 23 -1.80 6.33 3.24
CA LEU A 23 -1.60 7.70 3.72
C LEU A 23 -0.64 7.75 4.91
N GLY A 24 -0.79 6.85 5.88
CA GLY A 24 0.09 6.80 7.05
C GLY A 24 1.52 6.43 6.70
N THR A 25 1.73 5.47 5.80
CA THR A 25 3.09 5.12 5.31
C THR A 25 3.71 6.25 4.50
N CYS A 26 2.93 6.92 3.64
CA CYS A 26 3.36 8.11 2.91
C CYS A 26 3.82 9.23 3.86
N ALA A 27 3.03 9.51 4.91
CA ALA A 27 3.34 10.50 5.92
C ALA A 27 4.62 10.14 6.72
N SER A 28 4.75 8.89 7.16
CA SER A 28 5.96 8.42 7.87
C SER A 28 7.23 8.57 7.03
N LEU A 29 7.16 8.26 5.73
CA LEU A 29 8.27 8.45 4.79
C LEU A 29 8.60 9.94 4.58
N GLY A 30 7.58 10.80 4.51
CA GLY A 30 7.77 12.25 4.45
C GLY A 30 8.50 12.79 5.69
N VAL A 31 8.10 12.32 6.88
CA VAL A 31 8.75 12.66 8.17
C VAL A 31 10.19 12.13 8.23
N LEU A 32 10.45 10.92 7.75
CA LEU A 32 11.80 10.36 7.62
C LEU A 32 12.68 11.24 6.72
N GLY A 33 12.20 11.58 5.52
CA GLY A 33 12.91 12.47 4.60
C GLY A 33 13.19 13.85 5.22
N LEU A 34 12.22 14.43 5.93
CA LEU A 34 12.39 15.69 6.65
C LEU A 34 13.43 15.56 7.79
N SER A 35 13.40 14.46 8.54
CA SER A 35 14.37 14.20 9.61
C SER A 35 15.80 14.11 9.08
N PHE A 36 16.01 13.45 7.94
CA PHE A 36 17.31 13.40 7.28
C PHE A 36 17.72 14.75 6.69
N HIS A 37 16.78 15.55 6.19
CA HIS A 37 17.06 16.89 5.70
C HIS A 37 17.50 17.83 6.84
N LEU A 38 16.78 17.81 7.97
CA LEU A 38 17.12 18.60 9.16
C LEU A 38 18.45 18.16 9.76
N LYS A 39 18.76 16.86 9.75
CA LYS A 39 20.09 16.35 10.14
C LYS A 39 21.20 16.91 9.24
N ALA A 40 20.95 17.04 7.94
CA ALA A 40 21.92 17.58 7.00
C ALA A 40 22.15 19.10 7.14
N THR A 41 21.13 19.87 7.55
CA THR A 41 21.21 21.34 7.68
C THR A 41 21.62 21.81 9.07
N ALA A 42 21.13 21.17 10.14
CA ALA A 42 21.40 21.56 11.53
C ALA A 42 22.56 20.77 12.18
N GLY A 43 23.01 19.66 11.58
CA GLY A 43 24.16 18.90 12.06
C GLY A 43 23.96 18.24 13.44
N ALA A 44 24.96 18.36 14.33
CA ALA A 44 25.01 17.64 15.60
C ALA A 44 23.89 18.04 16.59
N THR A 45 23.46 19.30 16.60
CA THR A 45 22.41 19.82 17.51
C THR A 45 21.05 19.17 17.27
N PHE A 46 20.73 18.79 16.03
CA PHE A 46 19.52 18.02 15.73
C PHE A 46 19.61 16.57 16.22
N THR A 47 20.80 15.96 16.16
CA THR A 47 20.99 14.57 16.56
C THR A 47 20.85 14.41 18.07
N ASP A 48 21.33 15.39 18.86
CA ASP A 48 21.25 15.36 20.32
C ASP A 48 19.83 15.58 20.86
N SER A 49 19.00 16.39 20.19
CA SER A 49 17.62 16.67 20.64
C SER A 49 16.54 15.80 19.96
N PHE A 50 16.74 15.41 18.69
CA PHE A 50 15.71 14.79 17.84
C PHE A 50 16.16 13.48 17.19
N GLY A 51 17.24 12.85 17.65
CA GLY A 51 17.71 11.55 17.15
C GLY A 51 16.66 10.42 17.25
N TRP A 52 15.66 10.54 18.13
CA TRP A 52 14.55 9.60 18.26
C TRP A 52 13.50 9.71 17.15
N LEU A 53 13.40 10.86 16.48
CA LEU A 53 12.37 11.16 15.47
C LEU A 53 12.42 10.21 14.25
N PRO A 54 13.57 10.00 13.58
CA PRO A 54 13.65 9.06 12.46
C PRO A 54 13.35 7.62 12.88
N LEU A 55 13.71 7.23 14.11
CA LEU A 55 13.39 5.91 14.64
C LEU A 55 11.89 5.74 14.87
N ALA A 56 11.24 6.73 15.48
CA ALA A 56 9.80 6.73 15.70
C ALA A 56 9.03 6.70 14.36
N ALA A 57 9.49 7.45 13.35
CA ALA A 57 8.91 7.46 12.02
C ALA A 57 9.08 6.11 11.29
N LEU A 58 10.22 5.44 11.46
CA LEU A 58 10.43 4.09 10.92
C LEU A 58 9.53 3.05 11.61
N CYS A 59 9.40 3.11 12.94
CA CYS A 59 8.50 2.25 13.69
C CYS A 59 7.04 2.44 13.27
N SER A 60 6.60 3.69 13.12
CA SER A 60 5.24 3.99 12.65
C SER A 60 5.01 3.50 11.23
N TYR A 61 6.00 3.65 10.33
CA TYR A 61 5.96 3.09 8.98
C TYR A 61 5.73 1.57 9.02
N ILE A 62 6.52 0.82 9.81
CA ILE A 62 6.40 -0.64 9.90
C ILE A 62 5.03 -1.06 10.42
N ILE A 63 4.51 -0.41 11.46
CA ILE A 63 3.21 -0.71 12.06
C ILE A 63 2.09 -0.48 11.04
N VAL A 64 2.05 0.70 10.42
CA VAL A 64 0.99 1.07 9.48
C VAL A 64 1.06 0.21 8.21
N TYR A 65 2.27 -0.07 7.70
CA TYR A 65 2.48 -0.95 6.55
C TYR A 65 1.96 -2.37 6.83
N SER A 66 2.30 -2.92 8.00
CA SER A 66 1.87 -4.25 8.43
C SER A 66 0.35 -4.37 8.63
N MET A 67 -0.32 -3.25 8.90
CA MET A 67 -1.78 -3.18 9.06
C MET A 67 -2.55 -3.06 7.74
N GLY A 68 -1.91 -2.84 6.60
CA GLY A 68 -2.66 -2.57 5.37
C GLY A 68 -1.95 -3.06 4.13
N LEU A 69 -0.99 -2.27 3.67
CA LEU A 69 -0.25 -2.53 2.44
C LEU A 69 0.46 -3.90 2.38
N GLY A 70 0.83 -4.48 3.53
CA GLY A 70 1.39 -5.82 3.58
C GLY A 70 0.40 -6.92 3.14
N PRO A 71 -0.69 -7.17 3.89
CA PRO A 71 -1.60 -8.28 3.62
C PRO A 71 -2.73 -7.96 2.62
N LEU A 72 -3.23 -6.73 2.53
CA LEU A 72 -4.45 -6.44 1.77
C LEU A 72 -4.32 -6.64 0.25
N PRO A 73 -3.19 -6.31 -0.42
CA PRO A 73 -3.06 -6.60 -1.85
C PRO A 73 -3.25 -8.08 -2.17
N TRP A 74 -2.73 -8.97 -1.33
CA TRP A 74 -2.91 -10.42 -1.49
C TRP A 74 -4.37 -10.86 -1.30
N VAL A 75 -5.07 -10.25 -0.35
CA VAL A 75 -6.50 -10.49 -0.11
C VAL A 75 -7.32 -9.99 -1.30
N LEU A 76 -7.06 -8.77 -1.79
CA LEU A 76 -7.76 -8.17 -2.93
C LEU A 76 -7.54 -8.95 -4.22
N LEU A 77 -6.32 -9.45 -4.48
CA LEU A 77 -6.06 -10.39 -5.58
C LEU A 77 -6.87 -11.69 -5.44
N GLY A 78 -7.10 -12.12 -4.20
CA GLY A 78 -7.91 -13.28 -3.87
C GLY A 78 -9.39 -13.11 -4.19
N GLU A 79 -9.92 -11.90 -4.02
CA GLU A 79 -11.35 -11.55 -4.12
C GLU A 79 -11.77 -10.99 -5.48
N MET A 80 -10.92 -10.19 -6.13
CA MET A 80 -11.28 -9.50 -7.39
C MET A 80 -11.06 -10.38 -8.63
N ILE A 81 -10.21 -11.41 -8.54
CA ILE A 81 -9.78 -12.17 -9.73
C ILE A 81 -10.55 -13.49 -9.84
N PRO A 82 -11.25 -13.76 -10.96
CA PRO A 82 -11.99 -14.98 -11.15
C PRO A 82 -11.07 -16.20 -11.20
N LEU A 83 -11.52 -17.32 -10.63
CA LEU A 83 -10.74 -18.55 -10.42
C LEU A 83 -10.03 -19.06 -11.69
N LYS A 84 -10.64 -18.87 -12.87
CA LYS A 84 -10.11 -19.34 -14.17
C LYS A 84 -8.81 -18.66 -14.59
N VAL A 85 -8.61 -17.39 -14.23
CA VAL A 85 -7.41 -16.60 -14.62
C VAL A 85 -6.56 -16.20 -13.42
N LYS A 86 -6.98 -16.62 -12.21
CA LYS A 86 -6.33 -16.26 -10.94
C LYS A 86 -4.83 -16.52 -10.97
N GLY A 87 -4.41 -17.73 -11.34
CA GLY A 87 -2.98 -18.09 -11.37
C GLY A 87 -2.13 -17.17 -12.25
N PHE A 88 -2.59 -16.87 -13.47
CA PHE A 88 -1.86 -16.01 -14.40
C PHE A 88 -1.80 -14.56 -13.91
N ALA A 89 -2.95 -14.00 -13.50
CA ALA A 89 -3.01 -12.62 -13.03
C ALA A 89 -2.24 -12.42 -11.72
N THR A 90 -2.35 -13.34 -10.76
CA THR A 90 -1.55 -13.29 -9.53
C THR A 90 -0.06 -13.42 -9.82
N GLY A 91 0.33 -14.19 -10.84
CA GLY A 91 1.72 -14.32 -11.27
C GLY A 91 2.29 -13.00 -11.77
N ILE A 92 1.56 -12.29 -12.64
CA ILE A 92 1.97 -10.96 -13.14
C ILE A 92 2.08 -9.96 -11.98
N CYS A 93 1.06 -9.88 -11.12
CA CYS A 93 1.09 -8.97 -9.97
C CYS A 93 2.27 -9.25 -9.04
N THR A 94 2.55 -10.53 -8.79
CA THR A 94 3.67 -10.96 -7.95
C THR A 94 5.01 -10.61 -8.62
N ALA A 95 5.15 -10.84 -9.93
CA ALA A 95 6.35 -10.47 -10.68
C ALA A 95 6.59 -8.96 -10.67
N MET A 96 5.53 -8.14 -10.80
CA MET A 96 5.62 -6.69 -10.69
C MET A 96 6.04 -6.25 -9.28
N LEU A 97 5.46 -6.85 -8.24
CA LEU A 97 5.80 -6.54 -6.84
C LEU A 97 7.26 -6.84 -6.52
N PHE A 98 7.74 -8.04 -6.87
CA PHE A 98 9.15 -8.40 -6.67
C PHE A 98 10.08 -7.60 -7.59
N GLY A 99 9.64 -7.29 -8.82
CA GLY A 99 10.37 -6.46 -9.75
C GLY A 99 10.59 -5.04 -9.22
N GLU A 100 9.55 -4.41 -8.68
CA GLU A 100 9.65 -3.11 -8.01
C GLU A 100 10.63 -3.19 -6.82
N GLY A 101 10.50 -4.21 -5.97
CA GLY A 101 11.41 -4.43 -4.85
C GLY A 101 12.88 -4.57 -5.29
N PHE A 102 13.13 -5.27 -6.39
CA PHE A 102 14.47 -5.39 -6.98
C PHE A 102 15.01 -4.06 -7.51
N VAL A 103 14.18 -3.30 -8.24
CA VAL A 103 14.55 -1.97 -8.75
C VAL A 103 14.94 -1.06 -7.59
N VAL A 104 14.09 -0.95 -6.57
CA VAL A 104 14.36 -0.13 -5.38
C VAL A 104 15.65 -0.56 -4.70
N ALA A 105 15.85 -1.86 -4.46
CA ALA A 105 17.04 -2.37 -3.81
C ALA A 105 18.33 -2.05 -4.58
N LYS A 106 18.30 -2.16 -5.92
CA LYS A 106 19.44 -1.84 -6.78
C LYS A 106 19.70 -0.33 -6.83
N THR A 107 18.67 0.48 -7.04
CA THR A 107 18.81 1.92 -7.25
C THR A 107 19.03 2.70 -5.97
N TYR A 108 18.63 2.17 -4.80
CA TYR A 108 18.68 2.90 -3.53
C TYR A 108 20.07 3.48 -3.22
N ASN A 109 21.12 2.68 -3.33
CA ASN A 109 22.48 3.14 -3.01
C ASN A 109 22.97 4.21 -4.02
N GLU A 110 22.68 4.02 -5.31
CA GLU A 110 23.03 4.99 -6.36
C GLU A 110 22.29 6.32 -6.16
N LEU A 111 21.00 6.27 -5.84
CA LEU A 111 20.18 7.46 -5.62
C LEU A 111 20.58 8.23 -4.38
N THR A 112 20.77 7.53 -3.26
CA THR A 112 21.19 8.18 -2.01
C THR A 112 22.55 8.85 -2.14
N ALA A 113 23.46 8.29 -2.96
CA ALA A 113 24.73 8.94 -3.28
C ALA A 113 24.57 10.16 -4.21
N ALA A 114 23.66 10.10 -5.18
CA ALA A 114 23.49 11.15 -6.18
C ALA A 114 22.69 12.37 -5.68
N ILE A 115 21.55 12.14 -5.02
CA ILE A 115 20.60 13.19 -4.61
C ILE A 115 20.46 13.33 -3.09
N GLY A 116 21.13 12.47 -2.32
CA GLY A 116 21.03 12.44 -0.87
C GLY A 116 19.86 11.60 -0.34
N THR A 117 19.97 11.20 0.93
CA THR A 117 18.98 10.35 1.62
C THR A 117 17.62 11.01 1.75
N ALA A 118 17.58 12.30 2.12
CA ALA A 118 16.33 13.04 2.29
C ALA A 118 15.49 13.08 1.00
N ALA A 119 16.11 13.48 -0.12
CA ALA A 119 15.43 13.56 -1.42
C ALA A 119 14.97 12.17 -1.90
N THR A 120 15.77 11.14 -1.65
CA THR A 120 15.41 9.74 -1.98
C THR A 120 14.14 9.30 -1.23
N TYR A 121 14.03 9.57 0.07
CA TYR A 121 12.82 9.25 0.84
C TYR A 121 11.60 10.04 0.40
N TRP A 122 11.75 11.32 0.04
CA TRP A 122 10.64 12.11 -0.51
C TRP A 122 10.19 11.61 -1.88
N MET A 123 11.11 11.14 -2.71
CA MET A 123 10.77 10.52 -3.99
C MET A 123 9.94 9.24 -3.79
N TYR A 124 10.31 8.39 -2.82
CA TYR A 124 9.51 7.22 -2.47
C TYR A 124 8.17 7.57 -1.80
N SER A 125 8.12 8.65 -1.02
CA SER A 125 6.86 9.18 -0.49
C SER A 125 5.94 9.63 -1.62
N ALA A 126 6.47 10.31 -2.64
CA ALA A 126 5.71 10.74 -3.81
C ALA A 126 5.20 9.56 -4.66
N SER A 127 6.00 8.50 -4.85
CA SER A 127 5.53 7.29 -5.55
C SER A 127 4.40 6.58 -4.78
N LEU A 128 4.48 6.54 -3.45
CA LEU A 128 3.40 6.05 -2.58
C LEU A 128 2.14 6.93 -2.67
N ALA A 129 2.29 8.25 -2.71
CA ALA A 129 1.17 9.16 -2.91
C ALA A 129 0.48 8.94 -4.27
N LEU A 130 1.25 8.69 -5.32
CA LEU A 130 0.71 8.32 -6.62
C LEU A 130 -0.04 6.98 -6.55
N GLY A 131 0.53 5.97 -5.88
CA GLY A 131 -0.14 4.68 -5.63
C GLY A 131 -1.44 4.83 -4.83
N PHE A 132 -1.48 5.74 -3.87
CA PHE A 132 -2.68 6.09 -3.12
C PHE A 132 -3.76 6.69 -4.02
N ILE A 133 -3.41 7.65 -4.89
CA ILE A 133 -4.34 8.25 -5.85
C ILE A 133 -4.87 7.20 -6.84
N LEU A 134 -3.99 6.35 -7.37
CA LEU A 134 -4.39 5.25 -8.27
C LEU A 134 -5.33 4.28 -7.56
N THR A 135 -5.05 3.95 -6.29
CA THR A 135 -5.95 3.12 -5.48
C THR A 135 -7.31 3.79 -5.30
N LEU A 136 -7.34 5.09 -4.99
CA LEU A 136 -8.59 5.82 -4.82
C LEU A 136 -9.49 5.73 -6.05
N LEU A 137 -8.89 5.93 -7.24
CA LEU A 137 -9.58 6.00 -8.52
C LEU A 137 -9.93 4.63 -9.11
N PHE A 138 -9.00 3.67 -9.07
CA PHE A 138 -9.13 2.40 -9.79
C PHE A 138 -9.61 1.22 -8.92
N VAL A 139 -9.47 1.27 -7.59
CA VAL A 139 -9.92 0.18 -6.73
C VAL A 139 -11.36 0.44 -6.31
N PRO A 140 -12.36 -0.29 -6.82
CA PRO A 140 -13.73 -0.20 -6.33
C PRO A 140 -13.82 -0.76 -4.90
N GLU A 141 -14.82 -0.30 -4.15
CA GLU A 141 -15.01 -0.76 -2.77
C GLU A 141 -15.60 -2.19 -2.78
N THR A 142 -14.82 -3.16 -2.26
CA THR A 142 -15.20 -4.60 -2.27
C THR A 142 -16.06 -5.01 -1.06
N LYS A 143 -16.36 -4.10 -0.12
CA LYS A 143 -17.12 -4.43 1.08
C LYS A 143 -18.63 -4.40 0.81
N GLY A 144 -19.28 -5.55 0.93
CA GLY A 144 -20.75 -5.65 0.94
C GLY A 144 -21.43 -5.67 -0.43
N ARG A 145 -20.69 -5.91 -1.52
CA ARG A 145 -21.26 -6.20 -2.84
C ARG A 145 -21.10 -7.66 -3.20
N ASP A 146 -22.17 -8.26 -3.71
CA ASP A 146 -22.16 -9.64 -4.22
C ASP A 146 -21.20 -9.76 -5.41
N LEU A 147 -20.56 -10.93 -5.57
CA LEU A 147 -19.64 -11.22 -6.68
C LEU A 147 -20.29 -10.93 -8.06
N ASP A 148 -21.60 -11.11 -8.15
CA ASP A 148 -22.41 -10.84 -9.35
C ASP A 148 -22.50 -9.33 -9.69
N GLU A 149 -22.45 -8.43 -8.70
CA GLU A 149 -22.47 -6.98 -8.92
C GLU A 149 -21.12 -6.45 -9.43
N ILE A 150 -20.03 -7.08 -9.00
CA ILE A 150 -18.67 -6.80 -9.49
C ILE A 150 -18.50 -7.33 -10.92
N GLU A 151 -19.02 -8.52 -11.24
CA GLU A 151 -19.04 -9.02 -12.63
C GLU A 151 -19.91 -8.17 -13.57
N TYR A 152 -20.95 -7.50 -13.05
CA TYR A 152 -21.78 -6.57 -13.83
C TYR A 152 -21.04 -5.27 -14.18
N LEU A 153 -20.21 -4.75 -13.27
CA LEU A 153 -19.33 -3.59 -13.52
C LEU A 153 -18.27 -3.86 -14.61
N PHE A 154 -17.89 -5.13 -14.79
CA PHE A 154 -16.95 -5.58 -15.83
C PHE A 154 -17.63 -6.18 -17.08
N GLY A 155 -18.96 -6.07 -17.21
CA GLY A 155 -19.66 -6.24 -18.49
C GLY A 155 -20.34 -7.58 -18.78
N LYS A 156 -20.65 -8.43 -17.78
CA LYS A 156 -21.52 -9.60 -18.02
C LYS A 156 -23.01 -9.20 -18.08
N PRO A 157 -23.78 -9.61 -19.11
CA PRO A 157 -25.23 -9.43 -19.12
C PRO A 157 -25.89 -10.28 -18.03
N LYS A 158 -26.94 -9.73 -17.39
CA LYS A 158 -27.76 -10.38 -16.36
C LYS A 158 -28.10 -11.83 -16.77
N SER A 159 -27.59 -12.82 -16.04
CA SER A 159 -28.20 -14.15 -16.09
C SER A 159 -29.59 -14.06 -15.45
N PRO A 160 -30.65 -14.52 -16.11
CA PRO A 160 -31.99 -14.48 -15.54
C PRO A 160 -31.99 -15.29 -14.24
N SER A 161 -32.55 -14.67 -13.20
CA SER A 161 -32.80 -15.25 -11.88
C SER A 161 -33.42 -16.64 -12.05
N ARG A 162 -32.71 -17.67 -11.58
CA ARG A 162 -33.27 -19.02 -11.49
C ARG A 162 -34.29 -18.98 -10.35
N CYS A 163 -35.57 -18.84 -10.69
CA CYS A 163 -36.65 -19.12 -9.74
C CYS A 163 -36.43 -20.55 -9.21
N SER A 164 -36.25 -20.67 -7.90
CA SER A 164 -36.38 -21.96 -7.22
C SER A 164 -37.82 -22.44 -7.40
N PRO A 165 -38.05 -23.67 -7.90
CA PRO A 165 -39.35 -24.29 -7.72
C PRO A 165 -39.53 -24.61 -6.23
N VAL A 166 -40.70 -24.18 -5.73
CA VAL A 166 -41.45 -24.52 -4.51
C VAL A 166 -40.76 -25.45 -3.50
#